data_AF-A0AAU5QQ95-F1
#
_entry.id   AF-A0AAU5QQ95-F1
#
_cell.length_a   1.000
_cell.length_b   1.000
_cell.length_c   1.000
_cell.angle_alpha   90.00
_cell.angle_beta   90.00
_cell.angle_gamma   90.00
#
_symmetry.space_group_name_H-M   'P 1'
#
loop_
_entity.id
_entity.type
_entity.pdbx_description
1 polymer ?
#
loop_
_entity_poly.entity_id
_entity_poly.type
_entity_poly.pdbx_seq_one_letter_code
_entity_poly.pdbx_strand_id
1 'polypeptide(L)'
;MQEALTPELDRRCGNPECNAALGQDTRQKYCKPKCRDRATYLRRGGKEFVYARSIENLYGVSVDEYTARMQAQGGRCAVCRDEPEEGKRLHVDHNHASGAVRDLLCRWCNYALGNAKDSPSRLRAMADYLERHQR
;
A
#
# COMPACT_ATOMS: atom_id res chain seq x y z
N MET A 1 24.56 31.87 -47.92
CA MET A 1 23.18 31.58 -47.48
C MET A 1 23.31 30.62 -46.30
N GLN A 2 23.26 31.11 -45.07
CA GLN A 2 23.24 30.26 -43.88
C GLN A 2 21.77 30.03 -43.55
N GLU A 3 21.26 28.83 -43.85
CA GLU A 3 20.00 28.37 -43.30
C GLU A 3 20.19 28.22 -41.79
N ALA A 4 19.57 29.11 -41.01
CA ALA A 4 19.51 28.97 -39.57
C ALA A 4 18.64 27.76 -39.24
N LEU A 5 19.29 26.63 -38.94
CA LEU A 5 18.68 25.50 -38.25
C LEU A 5 18.18 26.01 -36.89
N THR A 6 16.91 26.39 -36.80
CA THR A 6 16.26 26.57 -35.49
C THR A 6 16.18 25.20 -34.83
N PRO A 7 16.78 24.97 -33.66
CA PRO A 7 16.50 23.76 -32.91
C PRO A 7 15.07 23.93 -32.39
N GLU A 8 14.12 23.19 -32.98
CA GLU A 8 12.91 22.84 -32.25
C GLU A 8 13.39 22.06 -31.02
N LEU A 9 13.47 22.75 -29.88
CA LEU A 9 13.67 22.12 -28.60
C LEU A 9 12.42 21.29 -28.33
N ASP A 10 12.45 20.03 -28.76
CA ASP A 10 11.41 19.07 -28.46
C ASP A 10 11.30 18.94 -26.93
N ARG A 11 10.23 19.54 -26.39
CA ARG A 11 9.97 19.57 -24.96
C ARG A 11 9.29 18.29 -24.57
N ARG A 12 9.73 17.64 -23.49
CA ARG A 12 9.08 16.42 -23.02
C ARG A 12 7.97 16.71 -22.02
N CYS A 13 6.99 15.81 -22.02
CA CYS A 13 5.96 15.73 -21.00
C CYS A 13 6.57 15.71 -19.59
N GLY A 14 6.04 16.52 -18.68
CA GLY A 14 6.50 16.59 -17.29
C GLY A 14 6.13 15.37 -16.43
N ASN A 15 5.58 14.30 -17.01
CA ASN A 15 5.44 13.01 -16.32
C ASN A 15 6.73 12.22 -16.54
N PRO A 16 7.50 11.88 -15.49
CA PRO A 16 8.79 11.18 -15.65
C PRO A 16 8.68 9.81 -16.32
N GLU A 17 7.49 9.20 -16.31
CA GLU A 17 7.22 7.92 -16.98
C GLU A 17 6.67 8.09 -18.41
N CYS A 18 6.64 9.33 -18.93
CA CYS A 18 6.13 9.63 -20.26
C CYS A 18 7.14 10.44 -21.07
N ASN A 19 7.53 9.90 -22.23
CA ASN A 19 8.48 10.55 -23.14
C ASN A 19 7.80 11.27 -24.30
N ALA A 20 6.51 11.62 -24.19
CA ALA A 20 5.81 12.32 -25.25
C ALA A 20 6.40 13.73 -25.46
N ALA A 21 6.69 14.04 -26.72
CA ALA A 21 6.95 15.39 -27.22
C ALA A 21 5.75 16.31 -26.93
N LEU A 22 6.05 17.55 -26.57
CA LEU A 22 5.10 18.64 -26.40
C LEU A 22 5.27 19.58 -27.59
N GLY A 23 4.14 20.10 -28.09
CA GLY A 23 4.14 21.07 -29.17
C GLY A 23 4.72 22.42 -28.76
N GLN A 24 4.58 23.40 -29.65
CA GLN A 24 5.15 24.74 -29.48
C GLN A 24 4.50 25.58 -28.36
N ASP A 25 3.37 25.14 -27.77
CA ASP A 25 2.76 25.83 -26.63
C ASP A 25 3.66 25.74 -25.39
N THR A 26 4.26 26.87 -25.04
CA THR A 26 5.22 26.94 -23.95
C THR A 26 4.59 26.74 -22.56
N ARG A 27 3.27 26.90 -22.43
CA ARG A 27 2.54 26.72 -21.18
C ARG A 27 2.13 25.26 -20.96
N GLN A 28 2.10 24.44 -22.01
CA GLN A 28 1.75 23.04 -21.89
C GLN A 28 2.88 22.29 -21.16
N LYS A 29 2.55 21.69 -20.02
CA LYS A 29 3.48 20.88 -19.21
C LYS A 29 3.26 19.38 -19.37
N TYR A 30 2.05 18.96 -19.75
CA TYR A 30 1.67 17.55 -19.77
C TYR A 30 0.94 17.19 -21.05
N CYS A 31 1.20 15.96 -21.51
CA CYS A 31 0.64 15.37 -22.72
C CYS A 31 -0.91 15.29 -22.69
N LYS A 32 -1.45 14.88 -21.54
CA LYS A 32 -2.85 14.52 -21.29
C LYS A 32 -3.15 14.73 -19.79
N PRO A 33 -4.42 14.87 -19.37
CA PRO A 33 -4.79 14.92 -17.95
C PRO A 33 -4.21 13.76 -17.13
N LYS A 34 -4.24 12.53 -17.69
CA LYS A 34 -3.64 11.34 -17.08
C LYS A 34 -2.13 11.49 -16.80
N CYS A 35 -1.39 12.17 -17.68
CA CYS A 35 0.04 12.48 -17.47
C CYS A 35 0.23 13.40 -16.25
N ARG A 36 -0.61 14.44 -16.10
CA ARG A 36 -0.57 15.35 -14.95
C ARG A 36 -0.92 14.64 -13.64
N ASP A 37 -1.96 13.81 -13.66
CA ASP A 37 -2.44 13.11 -12.47
C ASP A 37 -1.41 12.07 -12.02
N ARG A 38 -0.80 11.34 -12.96
CA ARG A 38 0.32 10.42 -12.67
C ARG A 38 1.54 11.13 -12.10
N ALA A 39 1.95 12.25 -12.70
CA ALA A 39 3.06 13.04 -12.18
C ALA A 39 2.77 13.58 -10.76
N THR A 40 1.52 13.94 -10.48
CA THR A 40 1.09 14.37 -9.14
C THR A 40 1.08 13.23 -8.14
N TYR A 41 0.62 12.04 -8.54
CA TYR A 41 0.69 10.84 -7.72
C TYR A 41 2.13 10.49 -7.36
N LEU A 42 3.04 10.45 -8.33
CA LEU A 42 4.46 10.16 -8.11
C LEU A 42 5.12 11.20 -7.20
N ARG A 43 4.88 12.50 -7.46
CA ARG A 43 5.40 13.60 -6.64
C ARG A 43 4.96 13.51 -5.17
N ARG A 44 3.77 12.99 -4.91
CA ARG A 44 3.24 12.80 -3.55
C ARG A 44 3.83 11.58 -2.84
N GLY A 45 4.64 10.74 -3.50
CA GLY A 45 5.18 9.49 -2.94
C GLY A 45 4.48 8.23 -3.43
N GLY A 46 3.55 8.35 -4.39
CA GLY A 46 2.93 7.23 -5.07
C GLY A 46 2.20 6.26 -4.14
N LYS A 47 2.49 4.97 -4.28
CA LYS A 47 1.78 3.89 -3.55
C LYS A 47 1.98 3.99 -2.04
N GLU A 48 3.16 4.42 -1.63
CA GLU A 48 3.55 4.54 -0.22
C GLU A 48 2.76 5.64 0.47
N PHE A 49 2.61 6.80 -0.18
CA PHE A 49 1.78 7.89 0.32
C PHE A 49 0.29 7.51 0.42
N VAL A 50 -0.23 6.79 -0.58
CA VAL A 50 -1.62 6.32 -0.55
C VAL A 50 -1.83 5.32 0.59
N TYR A 51 -0.89 4.40 0.77
CA TYR A 51 -0.95 3.42 1.85
C TYR A 51 -0.88 4.10 3.22
N ALA A 52 0.12 4.97 3.44
CA ALA A 52 0.30 5.76 4.65
C ALA A 52 -0.99 6.47 5.07
N ARG A 53 -1.59 7.23 4.14
CA ARG A 53 -2.83 7.95 4.40
C ARG A 53 -4.02 7.02 4.65
N SER A 54 -4.03 5.85 4.02
CA SER A 54 -5.10 4.86 4.22
C SER A 54 -5.06 4.28 5.63
N ILE A 55 -3.88 3.87 6.13
CA ILE A 55 -3.78 3.29 7.46
C ILE A 55 -4.00 4.32 8.56
N GLU A 56 -3.57 5.56 8.34
CA GLU A 56 -3.82 6.67 9.25
C GLU A 56 -5.32 6.99 9.34
N ASN A 57 -6.01 7.11 8.20
CA ASN A 57 -7.44 7.40 8.19
C ASN A 57 -8.32 6.26 8.73
N LEU A 58 -7.93 5.01 8.48
CA LEU A 58 -8.74 3.84 8.87
C LEU A 58 -8.48 3.40 10.31
N TYR A 59 -7.24 3.51 10.77
CA TYR A 59 -6.80 2.91 12.02
C TYR A 59 -6.12 3.89 12.99
N GLY A 60 -5.91 5.15 12.57
CA GLY A 60 -5.18 6.14 13.38
C GLY A 60 -3.69 5.84 13.52
N VAL A 61 -3.15 4.94 12.70
CA VAL A 61 -1.75 4.49 12.79
C VAL A 61 -0.89 5.25 11.79
N SER A 62 0.16 5.91 12.29
CA SER A 62 1.16 6.55 11.42
C SER A 62 2.08 5.52 10.78
N VAL A 63 2.79 5.91 9.72
CA VAL A 63 3.78 5.03 9.07
C VAL A 63 4.91 4.65 10.03
N ASP A 64 5.31 5.57 10.90
CA ASP A 64 6.36 5.33 11.89
C ASP A 64 5.88 4.32 12.95
N GLU A 65 4.64 4.43 13.41
CA GLU A 65 4.05 3.46 14.33
C GLU A 65 3.91 2.09 13.68
N TYR A 66 3.41 2.02 12.44
CA TYR A 66 3.37 0.76 11.68
C TYR A 66 4.76 0.14 11.57
N THR A 67 5.77 0.95 11.25
CA THR A 67 7.15 0.49 11.09
C THR A 67 7.74 0.00 12.40
N ALA A 68 7.51 0.71 13.51
CA ALA A 68 7.93 0.31 14.85
C ALA A 68 7.30 -1.03 15.26
N ARG A 69 5.99 -1.22 15.02
CA ARG A 69 5.30 -2.51 15.28
C ARG A 69 5.87 -3.63 14.41
N MET A 70 6.07 -3.37 13.12
CA MET A 70 6.65 -4.35 12.20
C MET A 70 8.06 -4.78 12.66
N GLN A 71 8.89 -3.82 13.08
CA GLN A 71 10.23 -4.10 13.60
C GLN A 71 10.19 -4.87 14.92
N ALA A 72 9.33 -4.46 15.87
CA ALA A 72 9.15 -5.15 17.14
C ALA A 72 8.69 -6.61 16.94
N GLN A 73 7.90 -6.87 15.89
CA GLN A 73 7.48 -8.23 15.51
C GLN A 73 8.55 -9.02 14.74
N GLY A 74 9.66 -8.39 14.33
CA GLY A 74 10.69 -9.01 13.48
C GLY A 74 10.25 -9.20 12.02
N GLY A 75 9.37 -8.31 11.51
CA GLY A 75 8.84 -8.39 10.15
C GLY A 75 7.83 -9.52 9.92
N ARG A 76 7.32 -10.13 10.99
CA ARG A 76 6.52 -11.37 10.95
C ARG A 76 5.14 -11.20 11.54
N CYS A 77 4.20 -12.05 11.15
CA CYS A 77 2.85 -12.09 11.69
C CYS A 77 2.88 -12.25 13.23
N ALA A 78 2.08 -11.47 13.96
CA ALA A 78 2.01 -11.59 15.42
C ALA A 78 1.40 -12.93 15.89
N VAL A 79 0.56 -13.57 15.05
CA VAL A 79 -0.10 -14.85 15.37
C VAL A 79 0.75 -16.05 14.94
N CYS A 80 0.97 -16.25 13.64
CA CYS A 80 1.65 -17.46 13.14
C CYS A 80 3.18 -17.34 13.05
N ARG A 81 3.75 -16.14 13.25
CA ARG A 81 5.20 -15.85 13.14
C ARG A 81 5.81 -16.07 11.75
N ASP A 82 4.99 -16.34 10.74
CA ASP A 82 5.44 -16.39 9.34
C ASP A 82 5.69 -14.99 8.78
N GLU A 83 6.52 -14.94 7.74
CA GLU A 83 6.73 -13.75 6.92
C GLU A 83 5.48 -13.48 6.06
N PRO A 84 5.20 -12.22 5.71
CA PRO A 84 4.16 -11.93 4.73
C PRO A 84 4.51 -12.55 3.37
N GLU A 85 3.48 -12.80 2.55
CA GLU A 85 3.67 -13.20 1.16
C GLU A 85 4.59 -12.23 0.42
N GLU A 86 5.37 -12.71 -0.56
CA GLU A 86 6.33 -11.89 -1.29
C GLU A 86 5.69 -10.62 -1.88
N GLY A 87 6.31 -9.47 -1.61
CA GLY A 87 5.80 -8.16 -2.04
C GLY A 87 4.52 -7.69 -1.34
N LYS A 88 4.06 -8.39 -0.29
CA LYS A 88 2.92 -8.00 0.54
C LYS A 88 3.37 -7.42 1.88
N ARG A 89 2.49 -6.60 2.46
CA ARG A 89 2.65 -6.01 3.79
C ARG A 89 1.86 -6.83 4.81
N LEU A 90 2.25 -6.74 6.07
CA LEU A 90 1.37 -7.15 7.16
C LEU A 90 0.17 -6.19 7.23
N HIS A 91 -0.97 -6.72 7.63
CA HIS A 91 -2.21 -5.99 7.79
C HIS A 91 -2.32 -5.48 9.23
N VAL A 92 -2.82 -4.26 9.40
CA VAL A 92 -3.17 -3.73 10.72
C VAL A 92 -4.42 -4.44 11.23
N ASP A 93 -4.27 -5.23 12.30
CA ASP A 93 -5.39 -5.84 13.01
C ASP A 93 -5.90 -4.89 14.09
N HIS A 94 -7.22 -4.82 14.25
CA HIS A 94 -7.86 -3.96 15.22
C HIS A 94 -9.09 -4.64 15.81
N ASN A 95 -9.44 -4.24 17.03
CA ASN A 95 -10.66 -4.70 17.66
C ASN A 95 -11.88 -4.02 17.02
N HIS A 96 -12.82 -4.79 16.46
CA HIS A 96 -13.99 -4.22 15.78
C HIS A 96 -15.00 -3.52 16.71
N ALA A 97 -14.91 -3.70 18.03
CA ALA A 97 -15.78 -3.03 19.00
C ALA A 97 -15.18 -1.70 19.50
N SER A 98 -13.87 -1.65 19.75
CA SER A 98 -13.20 -0.44 20.27
C SER A 98 -12.43 0.37 19.24
N GLY A 99 -12.17 -0.20 18.05
CA GLY A 99 -11.26 0.38 17.06
C GLY A 99 -9.78 0.32 17.44
N ALA A 100 -9.44 -0.20 18.63
CA ALA A 100 -8.06 -0.24 19.11
C ALA A 100 -7.23 -1.22 18.26
N VAL A 101 -6.10 -0.73 17.73
CA VAL A 101 -5.13 -1.55 17.02
C VAL A 101 -4.52 -2.58 17.96
N ARG A 102 -4.52 -3.85 17.53
CA ARG A 102 -3.86 -4.94 18.25
C ARG A 102 -2.41 -5.01 17.78
N ASP A 103 -2.18 -5.65 16.64
CA ASP A 103 -0.84 -5.89 16.06
C ASP A 103 -0.91 -6.04 14.53
N LEU A 104 0.21 -6.39 13.90
CA LEU A 104 0.28 -6.64 12.47
C LEU A 104 0.20 -8.14 12.15
N LEU A 105 -0.71 -8.52 11.26
CA LEU A 105 -0.97 -9.92 10.90
C LEU A 105 -0.72 -10.20 9.42
N CYS A 106 -0.35 -11.44 9.08
CA CYS A 106 -0.40 -11.88 7.69
C CYS A 106 -1.87 -11.92 7.22
N ARG A 107 -2.06 -11.92 5.89
CA ARG A 107 -3.39 -11.94 5.26
C ARG A 107 -4.26 -13.09 5.78
N TRP A 108 -3.68 -14.29 5.93
CA TRP A 108 -4.41 -15.50 6.34
C TRP A 108 -4.90 -15.42 7.78
N CYS A 109 -4.03 -15.05 8.73
CA CYS A 109 -4.43 -14.88 10.12
C CYS A 109 -5.46 -13.77 10.29
N ASN A 110 -5.27 -12.62 9.61
CA ASN A 110 -6.23 -11.52 9.67
C ASN A 110 -7.62 -11.97 9.17
N TYR A 111 -7.67 -12.65 8.03
CA TYR A 111 -8.94 -13.15 7.48
C TYR A 111 -9.57 -14.22 8.36
N ALA A 112 -8.77 -15.09 8.99
CA ALA A 112 -9.28 -16.08 9.93
C ALA A 112 -9.96 -15.42 11.14
N LEU A 113 -9.36 -14.38 11.72
CA LEU A 113 -9.95 -13.62 12.82
C LEU A 113 -11.25 -12.94 12.39
N GLY A 114 -11.25 -12.25 11.25
CA GLY A 114 -12.45 -11.60 10.70
C GLY A 114 -13.58 -12.58 10.39
N ASN A 115 -13.27 -13.73 9.79
CA ASN A 115 -14.26 -14.78 9.50
C ASN A 115 -14.80 -15.45 10.78
N ALA A 116 -13.98 -15.55 11.82
CA ALA A 116 -14.42 -15.95 13.15
C ALA A 116 -15.23 -14.84 13.88
N LYS A 117 -15.37 -13.65 13.29
CA LYS A 117 -16.00 -12.46 13.91
C LYS A 117 -15.37 -12.13 15.26
N ASP A 118 -14.04 -12.18 15.33
CA ASP A 118 -13.24 -11.97 16.53
C ASP A 118 -13.61 -12.87 17.72
N SER A 119 -14.29 -14.00 17.49
CA SER A 119 -14.78 -14.88 18.55
C SER A 119 -13.73 -15.93 18.93
N PRO A 120 -13.14 -15.88 20.15
CA PRO A 120 -12.16 -16.87 20.57
C PRO A 120 -12.77 -18.27 20.70
N SER A 121 -14.05 -18.36 21.09
CA SER A 121 -14.75 -19.65 21.20
C SER A 121 -14.92 -20.32 19.84
N ARG A 122 -15.19 -19.56 18.77
CA ARG A 122 -15.24 -20.11 17.40
C ARG A 122 -13.88 -20.61 16.93
N LEU A 123 -12.82 -19.85 17.17
CA LEU A 123 -11.46 -20.24 16.79
C LEU A 123 -11.02 -21.53 17.49
N ARG A 124 -11.33 -21.67 18.79
CA ARG A 124 -11.08 -22.94 19.52
C ARG A 124 -11.89 -24.09 18.95
N ALA A 125 -13.19 -23.90 18.71
CA ALA A 125 -14.03 -24.93 18.12
C ALA A 125 -13.56 -25.38 16.71
N MET A 126 -13.00 -24.47 15.91
CA MET A 126 -12.36 -24.78 14.63
C MET A 126 -11.10 -25.62 14.81
N ALA A 127 -10.24 -25.27 15.77
CA ALA A 127 -9.06 -26.06 16.11
C ALA A 127 -9.45 -27.48 16.55
N ASP A 128 -10.39 -27.61 17.50
CA ASP A 128 -10.88 -28.91 17.97
C ASP A 128 -11.48 -29.74 16.82
N TYR A 129 -12.16 -29.09 15.87
CA TYR A 129 -12.71 -29.76 14.70
C TYR A 129 -11.62 -30.36 13.80
N LEU A 130 -10.54 -29.60 13.55
CA LEU A 130 -9.41 -30.07 12.75
C LEU A 130 -8.72 -31.25 13.43
N GLU A 131 -8.41 -31.13 14.73
CA GLU A 131 -7.74 -32.18 15.51
C GLU A 131 -8.53 -33.50 15.50
N ARG A 132 -9.87 -33.44 15.63
CA ARG A 132 -10.73 -34.63 15.53
C ARG A 132 -10.73 -35.31 14.16
N HIS A 133 -10.31 -34.62 13.11
CA HIS A 133 -10.34 -35.11 11.72
C HIS A 133 -8.94 -35.26 11.09
N GLN A 134 -7.87 -35.05 11.85
CA GLN A 134 -6.52 -35.46 11.43
C GLN A 134 -6.44 -36.99 11.50
N ARG A 135 -6.48 -37.64 10.34
CA ARG A 135 -6.22 -39.08 10.17
C ARG A 135 -4.77 -39.30 9.78
#